data_AF-A0A933USQ8-F1
#
_entry.id   AF-A0A933USQ8-F1
#
_cell.length_a   1.000
_cell.length_b   1.000
_cell.length_c   1.000
_cell.angle_alpha   90.00
_cell.angle_beta   90.00
_cell.angle_gamma   90.00
#
_symmetry.space_group_name_H-M   'P 1'
#
loop_
_entity.id
_entity.type
_entity.pdbx_description
1 polymer ?
#
loop_
_entity_poly.entity_id
_entity_poly.type
_entity_poly.pdbx_seq_one_letter_code
_entity_poly.pdbx_strand_id
1 'polypeptide(L)'
;MSQILLNHIQGLLTNLSKDVQTLSDGQNDQNQKILEALDDIAAHTLAMQAVLAAILKKNPVELDPIRTWIVERTKEFSGEGGSAKAVALAEYLVTGKALSD
;
A
#
# COMPACT_ATOMS: atom_id res chain seq x y z
N MET A 1 53.36 -10.31 -17.32
CA MET A 1 52.30 -9.33 -17.69
C MET A 1 50.89 -9.93 -17.65
N SER A 2 50.67 -11.18 -18.07
CA SER A 2 49.34 -11.85 -18.00
C SER A 2 48.78 -12.04 -16.57
N GLN A 3 49.59 -12.51 -15.61
CA GLN A 3 49.15 -12.73 -14.21
C GLN A 3 48.61 -11.46 -13.51
N ILE A 4 49.21 -10.30 -13.79
CA ILE A 4 48.82 -9.05 -13.14
C ILE A 4 47.42 -8.61 -13.61
N LEU A 5 47.14 -8.76 -14.91
CA LEU A 5 45.82 -8.47 -15.48
C LEU A 5 44.76 -9.47 -15.00
N LEU A 6 45.11 -10.75 -14.89
CA LEU A 6 44.23 -11.78 -14.33
C LEU A 6 43.87 -11.51 -12.86
N ASN A 7 44.85 -11.15 -12.04
CA ASN A 7 44.62 -10.77 -10.64
C ASN A 7 43.78 -9.49 -10.52
N HIS A 8 43.96 -8.54 -11.43
CA HIS A 8 43.16 -7.31 -11.46
C HIS A 8 41.69 -7.61 -11.83
N ILE A 9 41.45 -8.43 -12.85
CA ILE A 9 40.10 -8.86 -13.25
C ILE A 9 39.43 -9.64 -12.11
N GLN A 10 40.17 -10.52 -11.43
CA GLN A 10 39.64 -11.27 -10.29
C GLN A 10 39.25 -10.35 -9.12
N GLY A 11 40.03 -9.30 -8.86
CA GLY A 11 39.68 -8.26 -7.89
C GLY A 11 38.41 -7.50 -8.25
N LEU A 12 38.27 -7.09 -9.52
CA LEU A 12 37.06 -6.41 -10.01
C LEU A 12 35.81 -7.30 -9.92
N LEU A 13 35.92 -8.58 -10.29
CA LEU A 13 34.81 -9.54 -10.17
C LEU A 13 34.42 -9.80 -8.71
N THR A 14 35.40 -9.83 -7.81
CA THR A 14 35.15 -9.98 -6.37
C THR A 14 34.40 -8.77 -5.81
N ASN A 15 34.82 -7.56 -6.20
CA ASN A 15 34.14 -6.33 -5.81
C ASN A 15 32.72 -6.26 -6.39
N LEU A 16 32.55 -6.58 -7.67
CA LEU A 16 31.24 -6.62 -8.31
C LEU A 16 30.29 -7.61 -7.61
N SER A 17 30.79 -8.80 -7.26
CA SER A 17 30.02 -9.79 -6.51
C SER A 17 29.56 -9.24 -5.15
N LYS A 18 30.46 -8.55 -4.44
CA LYS A 18 30.14 -7.90 -3.16
C LYS A 18 29.12 -6.77 -3.32
N ASP A 19 29.22 -5.98 -4.38
CA ASP A 19 28.29 -4.89 -4.66
C ASP A 19 26.89 -5.43 -5.01
N VAL A 20 26.82 -6.52 -5.79
CA VAL A 20 25.56 -7.22 -6.10
C VAL A 20 24.94 -7.82 -4.84
N GLN A 21 25.74 -8.43 -3.96
CA GLN A 21 25.26 -8.95 -2.67
C GLN A 21 24.69 -7.81 -1.80
N THR A 22 25.40 -6.69 -1.70
CA THR A 22 24.98 -5.52 -0.92
C THR A 22 23.69 -4.90 -1.48
N LEU A 23 23.54 -4.86 -2.81
CA LEU A 23 22.32 -4.41 -3.46
C LEU A 23 21.14 -5.34 -3.15
N SER A 24 21.36 -6.65 -3.21
CA SER A 24 20.35 -7.67 -2.89
C SER A 24 19.88 -7.54 -1.44
N ASP A 25 20.81 -7.40 -0.49
CA ASP A 25 20.49 -7.25 0.92
C ASP A 25 19.72 -5.95 1.18
N GLY A 26 20.17 -4.84 0.58
CA GLY A 26 19.47 -3.55 0.67
C GLY A 26 18.05 -3.60 0.09
N GLN A 27 17.83 -4.35 -1.00
CA GLN A 27 16.51 -4.51 -1.60
C GLN A 27 15.58 -5.38 -0.73
N ASN A 28 16.12 -6.43 -0.09
CA ASN A 28 15.36 -7.23 0.88
C ASN A 28 14.95 -6.40 2.10
N ASP A 29 15.85 -5.61 2.67
CA ASP A 29 15.54 -4.74 3.81
C ASP A 29 14.47 -3.70 3.45
N GLN A 30 14.54 -3.14 2.24
CA GLN A 30 13.54 -2.20 1.76
C GLN A 30 12.17 -2.86 1.58
N ASN A 31 12.13 -4.08 1.01
CA ASN A 31 10.90 -4.84 0.87
C ASN A 31 10.29 -5.16 2.24
N GLN A 32 11.10 -5.58 3.21
CA GLN A 32 10.66 -5.87 4.57
C GLN A 32 10.00 -4.64 5.22
N LYS A 33 10.64 -3.46 5.12
CA LYS A 33 10.07 -2.20 5.63
C LYS A 33 8.76 -1.81 4.94
N ILE A 34 8.63 -2.07 3.64
CA ILE A 34 7.38 -1.82 2.92
C ILE A 34 6.28 -2.75 3.44
N LEU A 35 6.58 -4.03 3.67
CA LEU A 35 5.61 -4.98 4.22
C LEU A 35 5.17 -4.60 5.64
N GLU A 36 6.09 -4.17 6.50
CA GLU A 36 5.78 -3.66 7.85
C GLU A 36 4.89 -2.42 7.78
N ALA A 37 5.21 -1.45 6.91
CA ALA A 37 4.38 -0.27 6.75
C ALA A 37 2.97 -0.60 6.20
N LEU A 38 2.86 -1.60 5.32
CA LEU A 38 1.56 -2.08 4.83
C LEU A 38 0.74 -2.73 5.95
N ASP A 39 1.37 -3.50 6.83
CA ASP A 39 0.73 -4.10 8.00
C ASP A 39 0.21 -3.02 8.96
N ASP A 40 1.03 -2.00 9.25
CA ASP A 40 0.62 -0.86 10.08
C ASP A 40 -0.57 -0.10 9.46
N ILE A 41 -0.58 0.12 8.14
CA ILE A 41 -1.70 0.78 7.44
C ILE A 41 -2.97 -0.10 7.52
N ALA A 42 -2.83 -1.41 7.36
CA ALA A 42 -3.95 -2.33 7.47
C ALA A 42 -4.53 -2.32 8.89
N ALA A 43 -3.68 -2.37 9.91
CA ALA A 43 -4.08 -2.30 11.31
C ALA A 43 -4.83 -0.99 11.63
N HIS A 44 -4.30 0.16 11.19
CA HIS A 44 -4.97 1.45 11.37
C HIS A 44 -6.34 1.50 10.65
N THR A 45 -6.42 0.95 9.44
CA THR A 45 -7.66 0.91 8.67
C THR A 45 -8.73 0.07 9.37
N LEU A 46 -8.35 -1.13 9.85
CA LEU A 46 -9.24 -2.01 10.60
C LEU A 46 -9.71 -1.38 11.92
N ALA A 47 -8.81 -0.73 12.66
CA ALA A 47 -9.15 -0.02 13.88
C ALA A 47 -10.16 1.11 13.62
N MET A 48 -9.95 1.91 12.57
CA MET A 48 -10.89 2.94 12.16
C MET A 48 -12.25 2.36 11.75
N GLN A 49 -12.27 1.26 10.99
CA GLN A 49 -13.51 0.59 10.62
C GLN A 49 -14.30 0.11 11.84
N ALA A 50 -13.62 -0.47 12.84
CA ALA A 50 -14.26 -0.92 14.07
C ALA A 50 -14.88 0.25 14.87
N VAL A 51 -14.13 1.35 15.00
CA VAL A 51 -14.62 2.57 15.66
C VAL A 51 -15.82 3.16 14.91
N LEU A 52 -15.72 3.29 13.58
CA LEU A 52 -16.80 3.82 12.75
C LEU A 52 -18.04 2.93 12.84
N ALA A 53 -17.92 1.60 12.74
CA ALA A 53 -19.06 0.70 12.88
C ALA A 53 -19.79 0.87 14.23
N ALA A 54 -19.05 1.07 15.32
CA ALA A 54 -19.62 1.33 16.64
C ALA A 54 -20.36 2.69 16.71
N ILE A 55 -19.86 3.71 16.01
CA ILE A 55 -20.50 5.03 15.91
C ILE A 55 -21.75 4.97 15.03
N LEU A 56 -21.66 4.35 13.85
CA LEU A 56 -22.73 4.23 12.86
C LEU A 56 -23.95 3.48 13.42
N LYS A 57 -23.71 2.49 14.30
CA LYS A 57 -24.79 1.79 15.01
C LYS A 57 -25.64 2.73 15.89
N LYS A 58 -25.07 3.82 16.39
CA LYS A 58 -25.76 4.80 17.24
C LYS A 58 -26.25 6.01 16.45
N ASN A 59 -25.57 6.35 15.35
CA ASN A 59 -25.84 7.51 14.52
C ASN A 59 -25.91 7.07 13.04
N PRO A 60 -27.09 6.71 12.53
CA PRO A 60 -27.23 6.39 11.11
C PRO A 60 -26.92 7.65 10.28
N VAL A 61 -26.17 7.46 9.20
CA VAL A 61 -25.80 8.51 8.25
C VAL A 61 -26.31 8.16 6.86
N GLU A 62 -26.63 9.20 6.10
CA GLU A 62 -27.08 9.07 4.72
C GLU A 62 -25.91 8.80 3.78
N LEU A 63 -26.15 7.95 2.78
CA LEU A 63 -25.12 7.51 1.85
C LEU A 63 -24.78 8.57 0.79
N ASP A 64 -25.77 9.32 0.32
CA ASP A 64 -25.60 10.26 -0.80
C ASP A 64 -24.59 11.38 -0.52
N PRO A 65 -24.57 12.01 0.67
CA PRO A 65 -23.53 12.97 1.02
C PRO A 65 -22.12 12.33 1.06
N ILE A 66 -22.02 11.09 1.53
CA ILE A 66 -20.74 10.36 1.61
C ILE A 66 -20.21 10.04 0.22
N ARG A 67 -21.09 9.54 -0.67
CA ARG A 67 -20.75 9.25 -2.07
C ARG A 67 -20.26 10.51 -2.79
N THR A 68 -20.98 11.61 -2.62
CA THR A 68 -20.61 12.91 -3.22
C THR A 68 -19.24 13.36 -2.73
N TRP A 69 -19.00 13.29 -1.42
CA TRP A 69 -17.72 13.64 -0.82
C TRP A 69 -16.56 12.79 -1.36
N ILE A 70 -16.77 11.47 -1.50
CA ILE A 70 -15.76 10.55 -2.05
C ILE A 70 -15.44 10.92 -3.48
N VAL A 71 -16.46 11.12 -4.33
CA VAL A 71 -16.26 11.48 -5.74
C VAL A 71 -15.48 12.80 -5.86
N GLU A 72 -15.88 13.84 -5.12
CA GLU A 72 -15.18 15.13 -5.13
C GLU A 72 -13.71 15.02 -4.74
N ARG A 73 -13.38 14.16 -3.76
CA ARG A 73 -12.02 13.96 -3.26
C ARG A 73 -11.16 13.05 -4.12
N THR A 74 -11.77 12.24 -4.97
CA THR A 74 -11.05 11.22 -5.75
C THR A 74 -11.09 11.46 -7.25
N LYS A 75 -11.88 12.44 -7.72
CA LYS A 75 -12.01 12.78 -9.15
C LYS A 75 -10.68 13.14 -9.80
N GLU A 76 -9.78 13.81 -9.07
CA GLU A 76 -8.46 14.21 -9.56
C GLU A 76 -7.56 13.01 -9.85
N PHE A 77 -7.79 11.88 -9.18
CA PHE A 77 -6.97 10.67 -9.30
C PHE A 77 -7.65 9.55 -10.09
N SER A 78 -8.99 9.58 -10.20
CA SER A 78 -9.81 8.45 -10.68
C SER A 78 -10.73 8.81 -11.86
N GLY A 79 -10.75 10.08 -12.30
CA GLY A 79 -11.68 10.59 -13.31
C GLY A 79 -13.04 11.00 -12.74
N GLU A 80 -13.96 11.44 -13.59
CA GLU A 80 -15.24 12.08 -13.18
C GLU A 80 -16.13 11.23 -12.25
N GLY A 81 -15.99 9.90 -12.28
CA GLY A 81 -16.75 8.98 -11.42
C GLY A 81 -16.18 8.77 -10.02
N GLY A 82 -14.99 9.30 -9.71
CA GLY A 82 -14.30 9.05 -8.45
C GLY A 82 -13.92 7.59 -8.23
N SER A 83 -13.46 7.26 -7.02
CA SER A 83 -13.04 5.90 -6.65
C SER A 83 -14.25 5.01 -6.38
N ALA A 84 -14.60 4.17 -7.35
CA ALA A 84 -15.66 3.17 -7.22
C ALA A 84 -15.44 2.22 -6.01
N LYS A 85 -14.19 1.85 -5.75
CA LYS A 85 -13.82 1.02 -4.59
C LYS A 85 -14.12 1.72 -3.26
N ALA A 86 -13.83 3.01 -3.16
CA ALA A 86 -14.11 3.78 -1.95
C ALA A 86 -15.63 3.95 -1.73
N VAL A 87 -16.39 4.18 -2.80
CA VAL A 87 -17.87 4.26 -2.74
C VAL A 87 -18.46 2.93 -2.27
N ALA A 88 -18.03 1.81 -2.84
CA ALA A 88 -18.50 0.49 -2.44
C ALA A 88 -18.17 0.18 -0.98
N LEU A 89 -16.96 0.54 -0.51
CA LEU A 89 -16.59 0.36 0.89
C LEU A 89 -17.45 1.22 1.84
N ALA A 90 -17.76 2.46 1.45
CA ALA A 90 -18.66 3.31 2.24
C ALA A 90 -20.08 2.71 2.34
N GLU A 91 -20.59 2.14 1.24
CA GLU A 91 -21.86 1.41 1.24
C GLU A 91 -21.85 0.22 2.18
N TYR A 92 -20.78 -0.58 2.16
CA TYR A 92 -20.60 -1.68 3.11
C TYR A 92 -20.63 -1.18 4.56
N LEU A 93 -19.92 -0.09 4.88
CA LEU A 93 -19.84 0.43 6.24
C LEU A 93 -21.18 0.98 6.75
N VAL A 94 -21.97 1.63 5.89
CA VAL A 94 -23.26 2.22 6.26
C VAL A 94 -24.38 1.17 6.31
N THR A 95 -24.39 0.23 5.37
CA THR A 95 -25.50 -0.74 5.22
C THR A 95 -25.22 -2.11 5.84
N GLY A 96 -23.96 -2.44 6.09
CA GLY A 96 -23.52 -3.76 6.53
C GLY A 96 -23.65 -4.88 5.48
N LYS A 97 -24.08 -4.57 4.25
CA LYS A 97 -24.20 -5.55 3.17
C LYS A 97 -22.84 -5.76 2.51
N ALA A 98 -22.39 -7.02 2.45
CA ALA A 98 -21.12 -7.42 1.83
C ALA A 98 -20.95 -6.81 0.42
N LEU A 99 -19.73 -6.37 0.12
CA LEU A 99 -19.31 -5.97 -1.21
C LEU A 99 -19.58 -7.14 -2.16
N SER A 100 -20.55 -7.00 -3.07
CA SER A 100 -20.75 -7.98 -4.14
C SER A 100 -19.59 -7.85 -5.12
N ASP A 101 -18.85 -8.95 -5.31
CA ASP A 101 -17.76 -9.10 -6.29
C ASP A 101 -18.15 -8.67 -7.70
#